data_AF-A0A443FX72-F1
#
_entry.id   AF-A0A443FX72-F1
#
_cell.length_a   1.000
_cell.length_b   1.000
_cell.length_c   1.000
_cell.angle_alpha   90.00
_cell.angle_beta   90.00
_cell.angle_gamma   90.00
#
_symmetry.space_group_name_H-M   'P 1'
#
loop_
_entity.id
_entity.type
_entity.pdbx_description
1 polymer ?
#
loop_
_entity_poly.entity_id
_entity_poly.type
_entity_poly.pdbx_seq_one_letter_code
_entity_poly.pdbx_strand_id
1 'polypeptide(L)'
;MERSDGWFLAIVGVAIGFICGIAWVDVGMPPNWVATYQTLITGVLAVGAAAFTVNAMHRSDDRQKELTLRDARRAAKNAVWVGAYFNNIYVELENVSDYFRRKYLGSSPPPLSSDDFAKIRAFRANLKTGMELEVLLAASKNFGTSMSGTYEVLKVLVQKADLLVRMGEKALKPATVDPIASKNLATRFISAVEDSKPVLKTFSEGLARLEGEI
;
A
#
# COMPACT_ATOMS: atom_id res chain seq x y z
N MET A 1 10.69 -18.93 15.34
CA MET A 1 10.47 -19.40 16.73
C MET A 1 9.13 -20.08 16.75
N GLU A 2 9.13 -21.35 16.34
CA GLU A 2 7.97 -22.06 15.81
C GLU A 2 7.41 -23.00 16.87
N ARG A 3 6.46 -22.54 17.68
CA ARG A 3 5.62 -23.36 18.57
C ARG A 3 6.32 -24.15 19.70
N SER A 4 7.52 -24.72 19.52
CA SER A 4 8.24 -25.51 20.53
C SER A 4 8.92 -24.65 21.59
N ASP A 5 9.50 -23.51 21.20
CA ASP A 5 10.37 -22.72 22.10
C ASP A 5 9.58 -22.04 23.22
N GLY A 6 8.38 -21.53 22.92
CA GLY A 6 7.50 -20.91 23.92
C GLY A 6 6.94 -21.91 24.93
N TRP A 7 6.57 -23.12 24.46
CA TRP A 7 6.14 -24.21 25.33
C TRP A 7 7.30 -24.74 26.18
N PHE A 8 8.50 -24.83 25.61
CA PHE A 8 9.71 -25.21 26.34
C PHE A 8 10.03 -24.21 27.46
N LEU A 9 10.01 -22.91 27.18
CA LEU A 9 10.23 -21.86 28.19
C LEU A 9 9.18 -21.87 29.30
N ALA A 10 7.90 -22.10 28.96
CA ALA A 10 6.84 -22.22 29.94
C ALA A 10 7.04 -23.44 30.85
N ILE A 11 7.36 -24.61 30.28
CA ILE A 11 7.61 -25.85 31.05
C ILE A 11 8.85 -25.72 31.93
N VAL A 12 9.93 -25.13 31.41
CA VAL A 12 11.18 -24.90 32.15
C VAL A 12 10.96 -23.90 33.28
N GLY A 13 10.22 -22.81 33.05
CA GLY A 13 9.88 -21.84 34.10
C GLY A 13 9.04 -22.46 35.23
N VAL A 14 8.12 -23.35 34.89
CA VAL A 14 7.33 -24.12 35.87
C VAL A 14 8.19 -25.09 36.67
N ALA A 15 9.10 -25.81 36.01
CA ALA A 15 10.01 -26.73 36.69
C ALA A 15 10.95 -25.99 37.67
N ILE A 16 11.48 -24.83 37.27
CA ILE A 16 12.32 -24.00 38.14
C ILE A 16 11.50 -23.43 39.30
N GLY A 17 10.29 -22.93 39.05
CA GLY A 17 9.39 -22.43 40.10
C GLY A 17 8.98 -23.52 41.12
N PHE A 18 8.77 -24.74 40.64
CA PHE A 18 8.49 -25.91 41.49
C PHE A 18 9.68 -26.29 42.38
N ILE A 19 10.89 -26.35 41.81
CA ILE A 19 12.12 -26.67 42.54
C ILE A 19 12.43 -25.59 43.58
N CYS A 20 12.32 -24.31 43.21
CA CYS A 20 12.53 -23.20 44.14
C CYS A 20 11.45 -23.15 45.24
N GLY A 21 10.20 -23.50 44.92
CA GLY A 21 9.10 -23.56 45.89
C GLY A 21 9.31 -24.66 46.95
N ILE A 22 9.75 -25.85 46.54
CA ILE A 22 10.09 -26.95 47.46
C ILE A 22 11.30 -26.57 48.32
N ALA A 23 12.35 -26.00 47.69
CA ALA A 23 13.54 -25.55 48.41
C ALA A 23 13.23 -24.46 49.45
N TRP A 24 12.25 -23.58 49.20
CA TRP A 24 11.85 -22.54 50.15
C TRP A 24 11.06 -23.09 51.35
N VAL A 25 10.25 -24.14 51.14
CA VAL A 25 9.52 -24.82 52.22
C VAL A 25 10.48 -25.54 53.18
N ASP A 26 11.59 -26.09 52.67
CA ASP A 26 12.62 -26.77 53.48
C ASP A 26 13.48 -25.82 54.34
N VAL A 27 13.60 -24.53 53.97
CA VAL A 27 14.56 -23.60 54.61
C VAL A 27 13.98 -22.84 55.80
N GLY A 28 12.65 -22.82 56.02
CA GLY A 28 12.06 -21.84 56.96
C GLY A 28 10.87 -22.27 57.82
N MET A 29 10.29 -23.47 57.68
CA MET A 29 9.10 -23.87 58.47
C MET A 29 9.21 -25.29 59.03
N PRO A 30 8.70 -25.55 60.25
CA PRO A 30 8.52 -26.92 60.74
C PRO A 30 7.59 -27.70 59.78
N PRO A 31 7.78 -29.02 59.63
CA PRO A 31 7.15 -29.81 58.58
C PRO A 31 5.62 -29.78 58.70
N ASN A 32 4.99 -28.91 57.93
CA ASN A 32 3.53 -28.78 57.86
C ASN A 32 3.08 -29.18 56.46
N TRP A 33 2.70 -30.46 56.33
CA TRP A 33 2.27 -31.07 55.08
C TRP A 33 1.20 -30.25 54.34
N VAL A 34 0.34 -29.53 55.09
CA VAL A 34 -0.70 -28.66 54.51
C VAL A 34 -0.11 -27.53 53.67
N ALA A 35 0.98 -26.90 54.12
CA ALA A 35 1.63 -25.81 53.40
C ALA A 35 2.26 -26.31 52.09
N THR A 36 2.85 -27.51 52.11
CA THR A 36 3.40 -28.16 50.91
C THR A 36 2.31 -28.42 49.87
N TYR A 37 1.16 -28.95 50.28
CA TYR A 37 0.03 -29.19 49.38
C TYR A 37 -0.60 -27.90 48.86
N GLN A 38 -0.74 -26.86 49.69
CA GLN A 38 -1.25 -25.57 49.24
C GLN A 38 -0.35 -24.95 48.18
N THR A 39 0.97 -24.98 48.38
CA THR A 39 1.95 -24.45 47.41
C THR A 39 1.89 -25.23 46.09
N LEU A 40 1.73 -26.56 46.16
CA LEU A 40 1.57 -27.43 45.00
C LEU A 40 0.28 -27.12 44.21
N ILE A 41 -0.85 -27.01 44.89
CA ILE A 41 -2.15 -26.69 44.27
C ILE A 41 -2.11 -25.31 43.63
N THR A 42 -1.52 -24.33 44.31
CA THR A 42 -1.39 -22.95 43.79
C THR A 42 -0.51 -22.92 42.54
N GLY A 43 0.59 -23.69 42.54
CA GLY A 43 1.44 -23.87 41.37
C GLY A 43 0.68 -24.49 40.19
N VAL A 44 -0.02 -25.59 40.39
CA VAL A 44 -0.80 -26.26 39.33
C VAL A 44 -1.89 -25.34 38.76
N LEU A 45 -2.59 -24.59 39.63
CA LEU A 45 -3.60 -23.62 39.19
C LEU A 45 -2.98 -22.46 38.39
N ALA A 46 -1.82 -21.96 38.79
CA ALA A 46 -1.11 -20.91 38.05
C ALA A 46 -0.69 -21.38 36.65
N VAL A 47 -0.20 -22.61 36.52
CA VAL A 47 0.16 -23.21 35.22
C VAL A 47 -1.08 -23.43 34.35
N GLY A 48 -2.16 -23.94 34.93
CA GLY A 48 -3.43 -24.11 34.23
C GLY A 48 -3.99 -22.78 33.70
N ALA A 49 -3.93 -21.72 34.51
CA ALA A 49 -4.35 -20.38 34.12
C ALA A 49 -3.45 -19.78 33.02
N ALA A 50 -2.13 -19.95 33.12
CA ALA A 50 -1.18 -19.48 32.11
C ALA A 50 -1.39 -20.20 30.77
N ALA A 51 -1.54 -21.54 30.78
CA ALA A 51 -1.80 -22.32 29.57
C ALA A 51 -3.12 -21.93 28.89
N PHE A 52 -4.18 -21.68 29.69
CA PHE A 52 -5.46 -21.21 29.16
C PHE A 52 -5.35 -19.81 28.53
N THR A 53 -4.62 -18.91 29.18
CA THR A 53 -4.42 -17.53 28.70
C THR A 53 -3.62 -17.50 27.40
N VAL A 54 -2.54 -18.29 27.29
CA VAL A 54 -1.74 -18.41 26.07
C VAL A 54 -2.54 -19.03 24.93
N ASN A 55 -3.34 -20.08 25.20
CA ASN A 55 -4.22 -20.67 24.19
C ASN A 55 -5.31 -19.69 23.73
N ALA A 56 -5.84 -18.87 24.63
CA ALA A 56 -6.81 -17.82 24.29
C ALA A 56 -6.16 -16.72 23.42
N MET A 57 -4.94 -16.28 23.75
CA MET A 57 -4.17 -15.31 22.95
C MET A 57 -3.87 -15.82 21.55
N HIS A 58 -3.46 -17.09 21.41
CA HIS A 58 -3.24 -17.68 20.10
C HIS A 58 -4.52 -17.73 19.26
N ARG A 59 -5.65 -18.11 19.88
CA ARG A 59 -6.94 -18.13 19.19
C ARG A 59 -7.42 -16.73 18.77
N SER A 60 -7.07 -15.69 19.53
CA SER A 60 -7.34 -14.30 19.12
C SER A 60 -6.41 -13.83 18.01
N ASP A 61 -5.13 -14.20 18.04
CA ASP A 61 -4.16 -13.84 17.00
C ASP A 61 -4.53 -14.48 15.65
N ASP A 62 -4.93 -15.75 15.67
CA ASP A 62 -5.35 -16.47 14.45
C ASP A 62 -6.63 -15.85 13.86
N ARG A 63 -7.59 -15.45 14.71
CA ARG A 63 -8.79 -14.73 14.27
C ARG A 63 -8.47 -13.34 13.74
N GLN A 64 -7.53 -12.61 14.35
CA GLN A 64 -7.10 -11.31 13.85
C GLN A 64 -6.42 -11.44 12.50
N LYS A 65 -5.54 -12.44 12.31
CA LYS A 65 -4.93 -12.74 11.01
C LYS A 65 -5.96 -13.09 9.94
N GLU A 66 -6.99 -13.85 10.30
CA GLU A 66 -8.05 -14.19 9.35
C GLU A 66 -8.87 -12.95 8.93
N LEU A 67 -9.18 -12.06 9.89
CA LEU A 67 -9.89 -10.81 9.61
C LEU A 67 -9.05 -9.86 8.75
N THR A 68 -7.76 -9.70 9.05
CA THR A 68 -6.86 -8.84 8.26
C THR A 68 -6.70 -9.35 6.83
N LEU A 69 -6.60 -10.67 6.62
CA LEU A 69 -6.56 -11.28 5.28
C LEU A 69 -7.86 -11.06 4.51
N ARG A 70 -9.03 -11.20 5.17
CA ARG A 70 -10.33 -10.95 4.54
C ARG A 70 -10.48 -9.48 4.12
N ASP A 71 -10.08 -8.57 4.98
CA ASP A 71 -10.12 -7.13 4.70
C ASP A 71 -9.13 -6.76 3.57
N ALA A 72 -7.94 -7.34 3.56
CA ALA A 72 -6.95 -7.17 2.51
C ALA A 72 -7.47 -7.66 1.14
N ARG A 73 -8.09 -8.86 1.10
CA ARG A 73 -8.73 -9.39 -0.12
C ARG A 73 -9.89 -8.52 -0.59
N ARG A 74 -10.73 -8.02 0.33
CA ARG A 74 -11.82 -7.11 -0.04
C ARG A 74 -11.30 -5.80 -0.62
N ALA A 75 -10.26 -5.23 -0.03
CA ALA A 75 -9.60 -4.04 -0.56
C ALA A 75 -9.00 -4.30 -1.94
N ALA A 76 -8.33 -5.44 -2.15
CA ALA A 76 -7.76 -5.82 -3.43
C ALA A 76 -8.81 -6.05 -4.52
N LYS A 77 -9.90 -6.76 -4.20
CA LYS A 77 -11.02 -6.96 -5.12
C LYS A 77 -11.65 -5.65 -5.55
N ASN A 78 -11.79 -4.70 -4.61
CA ASN A 78 -12.24 -3.36 -4.94
C ASN A 78 -11.19 -2.60 -5.76
N ALA A 79 -9.89 -2.82 -5.58
CA ALA A 79 -8.86 -2.14 -6.36
C ALA A 79 -8.88 -2.49 -7.87
N VAL A 80 -9.49 -3.62 -8.26
CA VAL A 80 -9.60 -4.06 -9.66
C VAL A 80 -10.30 -3.03 -10.54
N TRP A 81 -11.37 -2.38 -10.07
CA TRP A 81 -12.05 -1.35 -10.86
C TRP A 81 -11.18 -0.10 -11.07
N VAL A 82 -10.29 0.19 -10.11
CA VAL A 82 -9.29 1.26 -10.25
C VAL A 82 -8.27 0.89 -11.33
N GLY A 83 -7.93 -0.39 -11.47
CA GLY A 83 -7.14 -0.88 -12.58
C GLY A 83 -7.79 -0.58 -13.94
N ALA A 84 -9.10 -0.84 -14.07
CA ALA A 84 -9.85 -0.49 -15.29
C ALA A 84 -9.87 1.02 -15.56
N TYR A 85 -9.96 1.85 -14.52
CA TYR A 85 -9.87 3.31 -14.64
C TYR A 85 -8.52 3.75 -15.23
N PHE A 86 -7.39 3.25 -14.70
CA PHE A 86 -6.07 3.58 -15.24
C PHE A 86 -5.84 3.02 -16.65
N ASN A 87 -6.42 1.86 -16.98
CA ASN A 87 -6.36 1.32 -18.33
C ASN A 87 -7.12 2.21 -19.33
N ASN A 88 -8.27 2.78 -18.96
CA ASN A 88 -8.98 3.73 -19.81
C ASN A 88 -8.14 4.99 -20.06
N ILE A 89 -7.48 5.52 -19.04
CA ILE A 89 -6.54 6.64 -19.20
C ILE A 89 -5.42 6.25 -20.18
N TYR A 90 -4.84 5.06 -20.05
CA TYR A 90 -3.81 4.57 -20.95
C TYR A 90 -4.28 4.55 -22.42
N VAL A 91 -5.48 4.04 -22.70
CA VAL A 91 -6.05 4.01 -24.06
C VAL A 91 -6.30 5.42 -24.61
N GLU A 92 -6.82 6.34 -23.79
CA GLU A 92 -7.06 7.73 -24.19
C GLU A 92 -5.76 8.47 -24.52
N LEU A 93 -4.69 8.18 -23.79
CA LEU A 93 -3.38 8.83 -23.94
C LEU A 93 -2.73 8.59 -25.31
N GLU A 94 -3.00 7.45 -25.93
CA GLU A 94 -2.48 7.14 -27.26
C GLU A 94 -3.00 8.15 -28.29
N ASN A 95 -4.32 8.36 -28.33
CA ASN A 95 -4.97 9.34 -29.20
C ASN A 95 -4.50 10.78 -28.93
N VAL A 96 -4.32 11.12 -27.65
CA VAL A 96 -3.89 12.47 -27.24
C VAL A 96 -2.43 12.73 -27.64
N SER A 97 -1.53 11.77 -27.46
CA SER A 97 -0.12 11.92 -27.87
C SER A 97 0.03 12.18 -29.37
N ASP A 98 -0.69 11.42 -30.21
CA ASP A 98 -0.62 11.56 -31.66
C ASP A 98 -1.24 12.86 -32.16
N TYR A 99 -2.32 13.32 -31.53
CA TYR A 99 -2.89 14.64 -31.79
C TYR A 99 -1.86 15.76 -31.57
N PHE A 100 -1.17 15.76 -30.43
CA PHE A 100 -0.14 16.76 -30.14
C PHE A 100 1.07 16.65 -31.07
N ARG A 101 1.52 15.43 -31.40
CA ARG A 101 2.62 15.22 -32.36
C ARG A 101 2.30 15.86 -33.71
N ARG A 102 1.15 15.54 -34.29
CA ARG A 102 0.74 16.04 -35.62
C ARG A 102 0.61 17.55 -35.64
N LYS A 103 0.11 18.15 -34.55
CA LYS A 103 -0.18 19.60 -34.48
C LYS A 103 1.05 20.45 -34.16
N TYR A 104 1.97 19.98 -33.29
CA TYR A 104 3.03 20.82 -32.73
C TYR A 104 4.47 20.45 -33.10
N LEU A 105 4.72 19.26 -33.66
CA LEU A 105 6.10 18.88 -34.04
C LEU A 105 6.52 19.40 -35.42
N GLY A 106 5.62 20.05 -36.17
CA GLY A 106 5.92 20.67 -37.45
C GLY A 106 6.91 21.85 -37.37
N SER A 107 7.32 22.34 -38.55
CA SER A 107 8.26 23.45 -38.71
C SER A 107 7.70 24.79 -38.23
N SER A 108 6.39 24.97 -38.33
CA SER A 108 5.67 26.18 -37.91
C SER A 108 4.45 25.80 -37.08
N PRO A 109 4.63 25.49 -35.78
CA PRO A 109 3.54 25.08 -34.92
C PRO A 109 2.58 26.24 -34.66
N PRO A 110 1.27 25.99 -34.59
CA PRO A 110 0.32 27.01 -34.16
C PRO A 110 0.53 27.33 -32.67
N PRO A 111 0.05 28.49 -32.19
CA PRO A 111 -0.03 28.74 -30.75
C PRO A 111 -0.92 27.69 -30.05
N LEU A 112 -0.65 27.45 -28.76
CA LEU A 112 -1.47 26.56 -27.94
C LEU A 112 -2.90 27.11 -27.81
N SER A 113 -3.91 26.33 -28.20
CA SER A 113 -5.31 26.75 -28.03
C SER A 113 -5.82 26.47 -26.61
N SER A 114 -6.95 27.09 -26.25
CA SER A 114 -7.69 26.78 -25.02
C SER A 114 -8.07 25.30 -24.92
N ASP A 115 -8.44 24.69 -26.05
CA ASP A 115 -8.88 23.29 -26.13
C ASP A 115 -7.70 22.33 -25.97
N ASP A 116 -6.55 22.68 -26.55
CA ASP A 116 -5.31 21.92 -26.36
C ASP A 116 -4.90 21.94 -24.89
N PHE A 117 -4.99 23.12 -24.25
CA PHE A 117 -4.70 23.23 -22.83
C PHE A 117 -5.72 22.51 -21.95
N ALA A 118 -6.99 22.43 -22.36
CA ALA A 118 -8.00 21.62 -21.67
C ALA A 118 -7.64 20.13 -21.68
N LYS A 119 -7.05 19.60 -22.76
CA LYS A 119 -6.56 18.20 -22.81
C LYS A 119 -5.41 17.95 -21.84
N ILE A 120 -4.47 18.90 -21.71
CA ILE A 120 -3.37 18.82 -20.73
C ILE A 120 -3.92 18.82 -19.30
N ARG A 121 -4.91 19.69 -19.01
CA ARG A 121 -5.60 19.73 -17.72
C ARG A 121 -6.38 18.44 -17.42
N ALA A 122 -7.07 17.89 -18.42
CA ALA A 122 -7.81 16.64 -18.29
C ALA A 122 -6.88 15.46 -17.96
N PHE A 123 -5.73 15.35 -18.65
CA PHE A 123 -4.72 14.34 -18.34
C PHE A 123 -4.27 14.42 -16.87
N ARG A 124 -3.90 15.61 -16.41
CA ARG A 124 -3.53 15.83 -15.01
C ARG A 124 -4.66 15.47 -14.06
N ALA A 125 -5.89 15.89 -14.36
CA ALA A 125 -7.05 15.66 -13.52
C ALA A 125 -7.34 14.16 -13.38
N ASN A 126 -7.35 13.42 -14.49
CA ASN A 126 -7.58 11.97 -14.49
C ASN A 126 -6.52 11.21 -13.68
N LEU A 127 -5.23 11.55 -13.86
CA LEU A 127 -4.16 10.93 -13.05
C LEU A 127 -4.32 11.24 -11.56
N LYS A 128 -4.60 12.50 -11.22
CA LYS A 128 -4.75 12.91 -9.83
C LYS A 128 -5.96 12.25 -9.18
N THR A 129 -7.12 12.27 -9.85
CA THR A 129 -8.35 11.64 -9.36
C THR A 129 -8.14 10.16 -9.13
N GLY A 130 -7.52 9.43 -10.06
CA GLY A 130 -7.21 8.01 -9.88
C GLY A 130 -6.35 7.73 -8.64
N MET A 131 -5.38 8.60 -8.36
CA MET A 131 -4.47 8.47 -7.21
C MET A 131 -5.11 8.84 -5.87
N GLU A 132 -6.15 9.66 -5.89
CA GLU A 132 -6.88 10.10 -4.68
C GLU A 132 -8.07 9.18 -4.33
N LEU A 133 -8.32 8.14 -5.13
CA LEU A 133 -9.37 7.17 -4.85
C LEU A 133 -9.10 6.44 -3.53
N GLU A 134 -10.03 6.53 -2.59
CA GLU A 134 -9.93 5.88 -1.27
C GLU A 134 -9.67 4.38 -1.37
N VAL A 135 -10.26 3.73 -2.37
CA VAL A 135 -10.08 2.31 -2.65
C VAL A 135 -8.62 1.98 -2.98
N LEU A 136 -7.95 2.84 -3.77
CA LEU A 136 -6.54 2.67 -4.09
C LEU A 136 -5.66 2.89 -2.86
N LEU A 137 -5.97 3.93 -2.07
CA LEU A 137 -5.24 4.24 -0.84
C LEU A 137 -5.35 3.09 0.18
N ALA A 138 -6.54 2.49 0.31
CA ALA A 138 -6.75 1.32 1.16
C ALA A 138 -5.96 0.10 0.67
N ALA A 139 -5.94 -0.15 -0.65
CA ALA A 139 -5.22 -1.26 -1.25
C ALA A 139 -3.69 -1.09 -1.24
N SER A 140 -3.19 0.15 -1.19
CA SER A 140 -1.75 0.47 -1.27
C SER A 140 -0.91 -0.19 -0.18
N LYS A 141 -1.51 -0.51 0.97
CA LYS A 141 -0.86 -1.21 2.09
C LYS A 141 -0.53 -2.67 1.76
N ASN A 142 -1.21 -3.25 0.76
CA ASN A 142 -1.07 -4.64 0.34
C ASN A 142 -0.22 -4.78 -0.94
N PHE A 143 0.36 -3.69 -1.44
CA PHE A 143 1.18 -3.75 -2.64
C PHE A 143 2.50 -4.47 -2.39
N GLY A 144 2.81 -5.46 -3.22
CA GLY A 144 4.15 -6.04 -3.27
C GLY A 144 5.22 -5.01 -3.69
N THR A 145 6.50 -5.38 -3.60
CA THR A 145 7.63 -4.49 -3.86
C THR A 145 7.61 -3.85 -5.24
N SER A 146 7.29 -4.63 -6.28
CA SER A 146 7.22 -4.13 -7.66
C SER A 146 6.10 -3.11 -7.83
N MET A 147 4.91 -3.42 -7.33
CA MET A 147 3.72 -2.57 -7.44
C MET A 147 3.85 -1.28 -6.62
N SER A 148 4.49 -1.36 -5.44
CA SER A 148 4.85 -0.18 -4.64
C SER A 148 5.80 0.75 -5.41
N GLY A 149 6.80 0.19 -6.11
CA GLY A 149 7.68 0.96 -6.97
C GLY A 149 6.92 1.67 -8.11
N THR A 150 6.02 0.96 -8.78
CA THR A 150 5.17 1.55 -9.85
C THR A 150 4.25 2.65 -9.30
N TYR A 151 3.69 2.46 -8.10
CA TYR A 151 2.85 3.44 -7.43
C TYR A 151 3.60 4.75 -7.12
N GLU A 152 4.84 4.67 -6.63
CA GLU A 152 5.67 5.85 -6.40
C GLU A 152 6.03 6.58 -7.70
N VAL A 153 6.34 5.84 -8.76
CA VAL A 153 6.55 6.45 -10.09
C VAL A 153 5.28 7.17 -10.55
N LEU A 154 4.09 6.61 -10.33
CA LEU A 154 2.84 7.27 -10.68
C LEU A 154 2.64 8.60 -9.92
N LYS A 155 3.01 8.67 -8.64
CA LYS A 155 2.98 9.93 -7.87
C LYS A 155 3.90 10.99 -8.49
N VAL A 156 5.10 10.61 -8.92
CA VAL A 156 6.03 11.51 -9.61
C VAL A 156 5.44 11.99 -10.94
N LEU A 157 4.74 11.12 -11.68
CA LEU A 157 4.04 11.51 -12.91
C LEU A 157 2.92 12.53 -12.65
N VAL A 158 2.15 12.39 -11.57
CA VAL A 158 1.15 13.40 -11.17
C VAL A 158 1.81 14.75 -10.91
N GLN A 159 2.95 14.77 -10.21
CA GLN A 159 3.70 16.01 -9.96
C GLN A 159 4.23 16.63 -11.26
N LYS A 160 4.74 15.82 -12.20
CA LYS A 160 5.14 16.29 -13.53
C LYS A 160 3.95 16.88 -14.30
N ALA A 161 2.78 16.25 -14.24
CA ALA A 161 1.55 16.76 -14.87
C ALA A 161 1.10 18.09 -14.26
N ASP A 162 1.20 18.25 -12.93
CA ASP A 162 0.95 19.52 -12.23
C ASP A 162 1.88 20.64 -12.74
N LEU A 163 3.17 20.34 -12.91
CA LEU A 163 4.14 21.30 -13.46
C LEU A 163 3.78 21.71 -14.90
N LEU A 164 3.37 20.76 -15.74
CA LEU A 164 2.95 21.04 -17.12
C LEU A 164 1.73 21.98 -17.17
N VAL A 165 0.73 21.75 -16.32
CA VAL A 165 -0.43 22.64 -16.22
C VAL A 165 0.02 24.04 -15.81
N ARG A 166 0.85 24.19 -14.78
CA ARG A 166 1.37 25.49 -14.33
C ARG A 166 2.18 26.21 -15.41
N MET A 167 2.97 25.48 -16.19
CA MET A 167 3.71 26.03 -17.33
C MET A 167 2.75 26.52 -18.42
N GLY A 168 1.71 25.75 -18.74
CA GLY A 168 0.71 26.14 -19.73
C GLY A 168 -0.12 27.36 -19.28
N GLU A 169 -0.50 27.45 -18.02
CA GLU A 169 -1.19 28.63 -17.46
C GLU A 169 -0.34 29.89 -17.57
N LYS A 170 0.97 29.80 -17.34
CA LYS A 170 1.89 30.92 -17.54
C LYS A 170 2.04 31.28 -19.02
N ALA A 171 2.09 30.29 -19.90
CA ALA A 171 2.22 30.49 -21.35
C ALA A 171 0.97 31.10 -22.00
N LEU A 172 -0.22 30.92 -21.41
CA LEU A 172 -1.50 31.44 -21.89
C LEU A 172 -1.84 32.86 -21.39
N LYS A 173 -1.12 33.39 -20.40
CA LYS A 173 -1.34 34.74 -19.85
C LYS A 173 -0.94 35.92 -20.76
N PRO A 174 0.05 35.84 -21.67
CA PRO A 174 0.33 36.92 -22.61
C PRO A 174 -0.67 36.94 -23.77
N ALA A 175 -1.01 38.13 -24.28
CA ALA A 175 -1.91 38.34 -25.42
C ALA A 175 -1.43 37.69 -26.74
N THR A 176 -0.17 37.23 -26.78
CA THR A 176 0.42 36.47 -27.87
C THR A 176 1.18 35.29 -27.28
N VAL A 177 0.61 34.08 -27.40
CA VAL A 177 1.30 32.85 -27.02
C VAL A 177 2.44 32.61 -28.02
N ASP A 178 3.69 32.63 -27.54
CA ASP A 178 4.86 32.36 -28.38
C ASP A 178 4.76 30.93 -28.98
N PRO A 179 4.84 30.77 -30.32
CA PRO A 179 4.85 29.46 -30.99
C PRO A 179 5.98 28.55 -30.50
N ILE A 180 7.14 29.10 -30.13
CA ILE A 180 8.28 28.31 -29.62
C ILE A 180 7.96 27.77 -28.22
N ALA A 181 7.41 28.61 -27.35
CA ALA A 181 6.93 28.18 -26.04
C ALA A 181 5.84 27.11 -26.14
N SER A 182 4.91 27.24 -27.11
CA SER A 182 3.87 26.25 -27.40
C SER A 182 4.46 24.91 -27.83
N LYS A 183 5.44 24.92 -28.74
CA LYS A 183 6.17 23.72 -29.17
C LYS A 183 6.89 23.03 -28.01
N ASN A 184 7.53 23.81 -27.14
CA ASN A 184 8.25 23.28 -25.98
C ASN A 184 7.29 22.64 -24.97
N LEU A 185 6.15 23.27 -24.68
CA LEU A 185 5.12 22.70 -23.81
C LEU A 185 4.55 21.41 -24.41
N ALA A 186 4.20 21.41 -25.70
CA ALA A 186 3.66 20.25 -26.39
C ALA A 186 4.66 19.09 -26.40
N THR A 187 5.94 19.35 -26.69
CA THR A 187 6.99 18.33 -26.65
C THR A 187 7.14 17.71 -25.25
N ARG A 188 7.13 18.55 -24.20
CA ARG A 188 7.19 18.07 -22.81
C ARG A 188 5.95 17.28 -22.42
N PHE A 189 4.78 17.70 -22.87
CA PHE A 189 3.54 16.96 -22.65
C PHE A 189 3.56 15.60 -23.35
N ILE A 190 3.97 15.54 -24.62
CA ILE A 190 4.14 14.28 -25.36
C ILE A 190 5.09 13.34 -24.61
N SER A 191 6.26 13.85 -24.17
CA SER A 191 7.22 13.06 -23.40
C SER A 191 6.60 12.54 -22.10
N ALA A 192 5.87 13.37 -21.35
CA ALA A 192 5.22 12.94 -20.13
C ALA A 192 4.14 11.88 -20.37
N VAL A 193 3.39 11.99 -21.47
CA VAL A 193 2.39 11.00 -21.87
C VAL A 193 3.07 9.67 -22.21
N GLU A 194 4.12 9.69 -23.02
CA GLU A 194 4.87 8.49 -23.41
C GLU A 194 5.53 7.81 -22.21
N ASP A 195 6.12 8.58 -21.29
CA ASP A 195 6.67 8.05 -20.03
C ASP A 195 5.57 7.42 -19.15
N SER A 196 4.35 7.94 -19.21
CA SER A 196 3.23 7.48 -18.38
C SER A 196 2.59 6.19 -18.88
N LYS A 197 2.55 5.97 -20.20
CA LYS A 197 1.91 4.80 -20.82
C LYS A 197 2.36 3.45 -20.24
N PRO A 198 3.67 3.10 -20.20
CA PRO A 198 4.10 1.81 -19.69
C PRO A 198 3.82 1.65 -18.20
N VAL A 199 3.92 2.75 -17.42
CA VAL A 199 3.65 2.76 -15.98
C VAL A 199 2.18 2.51 -15.71
N LEU A 200 1.28 3.21 -16.41
CA LEU A 200 -0.17 3.06 -16.28
C LEU A 200 -0.62 1.65 -16.64
N LYS A 201 -0.09 1.10 -17.74
CA LYS A 201 -0.37 -0.28 -18.16
C LYS A 201 0.07 -1.28 -17.09
N THR A 202 1.32 -1.19 -16.65
CA THR A 202 1.88 -2.09 -15.61
C THR A 202 1.10 -1.99 -14.31
N PHE A 203 0.74 -0.78 -13.89
CA PHE A 203 -0.03 -0.53 -12.68
C PHE A 203 -1.46 -1.10 -12.77
N SER A 204 -2.12 -0.92 -13.91
CA SER A 204 -3.46 -1.47 -14.14
C SER A 204 -3.47 -3.00 -14.13
N GLU A 205 -2.48 -3.64 -14.74
CA GLU A 205 -2.32 -5.09 -14.75
C GLU A 205 -1.99 -5.62 -13.34
N GLY A 206 -1.15 -4.90 -12.58
CA GLY A 206 -0.87 -5.22 -11.18
C GLY A 206 -2.11 -5.15 -10.29
N LEU A 207 -2.94 -4.10 -10.44
CA LEU A 207 -4.21 -3.97 -9.71
C LEU A 207 -5.19 -5.11 -10.04
N ALA A 208 -5.20 -5.59 -11.29
CA ALA A 208 -6.03 -6.72 -11.68
C ALA A 208 -5.57 -8.06 -11.07
N ARG A 209 -4.29 -8.19 -10.74
CA ARG A 209 -3.70 -9.41 -10.14
C ARG A 209 -3.63 -9.37 -8.63
N LEU A 210 -3.82 -8.21 -8.01
CA LEU A 210 -3.65 -7.97 -6.57
C LEU A 210 -4.47 -8.93 -5.70
N GLU A 211 -5.68 -9.32 -6.11
CA GLU A 211 -6.49 -10.29 -5.36
C GLU A 211 -5.85 -11.68 -5.31
N GLY A 212 -5.18 -12.11 -6.39
CA GLY A 212 -4.52 -13.42 -6.47
C GLY A 212 -3.15 -13.48 -5.79
N GLU A 213 -2.58 -12.32 -5.44
CA GLU A 213 -1.28 -12.19 -4.77
C GLU A 213 -1.41 -12.13 -3.23
N ILE A 214 -2.65 -12.16 -2.69
CA ILE A 214 -2.98 -12.14 -1.24
C ILE A 214 -3.48 -13.49 -0.71
#